data_AF-A0A5C3QWE3-F1
#
_entry.id   AF-A0A5C3QWE3-F1
#
_cell.length_a   1.000
_cell.length_b   1.000
_cell.length_c   1.000
_cell.angle_alpha   90.00
_cell.angle_beta   90.00
_cell.angle_gamma   90.00
#
_symmetry.space_group_name_H-M   'P 1'
#
loop_
_entity.id
_entity.type
_entity.pdbx_description
1 polymer ?
#
loop_
_entity_poly.entity_id
_entity_poly.type
_entity_poly.pdbx_seq_one_letter_code
_entity_poly.pdbx_strand_id
1 'polypeptide(L)'
;MPWNFAAVCRKWRIVCLASPKLWTKFQTVGHPCKRIGEVCANEMGARRCHQQLQLSHRSPISVDFFDPQCWCSRSLLRAVAIHHRRWHSLHLFLDKVTYMDFTRLLPPRVSFDSLEVLDYTYRN
;
A
#
# COMPACT_ATOMS: atom_id res chain seq x y z
N MET A 1 9.01 4.15 7.86
CA MET A 1 8.18 5.00 6.98
C MET A 1 8.93 6.30 6.70
N PRO A 2 9.29 6.61 5.43
CA PRO A 2 10.10 7.79 5.07
C PRO A 2 9.47 9.12 5.48
N TRP A 3 8.14 9.15 5.64
CA TRP A 3 7.39 10.29 6.15
C TRP A 3 7.93 10.86 7.47
N ASN A 4 8.39 9.99 8.38
CA ASN A 4 8.91 10.44 9.68
C ASN A 4 10.23 11.19 9.51
N PHE A 5 11.15 10.69 8.68
CA PHE A 5 12.41 11.38 8.37
C PHE A 5 12.17 12.70 7.65
N ALA A 6 11.23 12.74 6.69
CA ALA A 6 10.86 13.96 5.99
C ALA A 6 10.20 15.03 6.89
N ALA A 7 9.71 14.64 8.07
CA ALA A 7 9.15 15.54 9.06
C ALA A 7 10.20 16.16 9.98
N VAL A 8 11.38 15.55 10.15
CA VAL A 8 12.42 16.00 11.10
C VAL A 8 12.96 17.38 10.78
N CYS A 9 13.51 17.58 9.56
CA CYS A 9 14.02 18.87 9.13
C CYS A 9 14.04 19.00 7.60
N ARG A 10 14.29 20.21 7.09
CA ARG A 10 14.32 20.50 5.64
C ARG A 10 15.35 19.64 4.89
N LYS A 11 16.53 19.42 5.47
CA LYS A 11 17.60 18.62 4.84
C LYS A 11 17.17 17.16 4.65
N TRP A 12 16.61 16.54 5.68
CA TRP A 12 16.08 15.18 5.59
C TRP A 12 14.93 15.06 4.60
N ARG A 13 14.04 16.06 4.55
CA ARG A 13 12.96 16.10 3.55
C ARG A 13 13.50 16.06 2.12
N ILE A 14 14.50 16.87 1.80
CA ILE A 14 15.11 16.89 0.46
C ILE A 14 15.70 15.52 0.13
N VAL A 15 16.48 14.92 1.04
CA VAL A 15 17.08 13.60 0.83
C VAL A 15 16.01 12.51 0.60
N CYS A 16 14.94 12.52 1.40
CA CYS A 16 13.84 11.56 1.25
C CYS A 16 13.12 11.73 -0.09
N LEU A 17 12.78 12.96 -0.47
CA LEU A 17 12.07 13.23 -1.72
C LEU A 17 12.93 12.92 -2.96
N ALA A 18 14.24 13.09 -2.89
CA ALA A 18 15.17 12.80 -3.98
C ALA A 18 15.45 11.28 -4.17
N SER A 19 14.94 10.42 -3.29
CA SER A 19 15.27 8.99 -3.27
C SER A 19 14.04 8.11 -3.52
N PRO A 20 13.68 7.80 -4.79
CA PRO A 20 12.51 6.98 -5.14
C PRO A 20 12.44 5.63 -4.43
N LYS A 21 13.61 5.01 -4.18
CA LYS A 21 13.75 3.71 -3.51
C LYS A 21 13.19 3.70 -2.08
N LEU A 22 13.09 4.84 -1.42
CA LEU A 22 12.50 4.91 -0.07
C LEU A 22 10.98 4.74 -0.09
N TRP A 23 10.35 4.99 -1.25
CA TRP A 23 8.89 5.06 -1.41
C TRP A 23 8.30 3.78 -2.00
N THR A 24 9.06 2.70 -2.10
CA THR A 24 8.62 1.46 -2.78
C THR A 24 7.85 0.50 -1.88
N LYS A 25 7.86 0.68 -0.55
CA LYS A 25 7.21 -0.24 0.40
C LYS A 25 5.84 0.26 0.86
N PHE A 26 4.79 -0.45 0.47
CA PHE A 26 3.39 -0.19 0.85
C PHE A 26 2.95 -1.21 1.89
N GLN A 27 2.43 -0.74 3.01
CA GLN A 27 1.94 -1.61 4.07
C GLN A 27 0.66 -1.07 4.70
N THR A 28 -0.29 -1.94 5.04
CA THR A 28 -1.48 -1.55 5.82
C THR A 28 -1.31 -1.69 7.33
N VAL A 29 -0.24 -2.32 7.80
CA VAL A 29 0.05 -2.45 9.23
C VAL A 29 0.19 -1.08 9.87
N GLY A 30 -0.47 -0.91 11.02
CA GLY A 30 -0.34 0.30 11.82
C GLY A 30 -1.03 1.52 11.20
N HIS A 31 -1.94 1.33 10.25
CA HIS A 31 -2.82 2.40 9.80
C HIS A 31 -3.73 2.84 10.96
N PRO A 32 -3.55 4.05 11.52
CA PRO A 32 -4.37 4.50 12.63
C PRO A 32 -5.72 4.97 12.05
N CYS A 33 -6.62 4.02 11.79
CA CYS A 33 -7.98 4.38 11.41
C CYS A 33 -8.72 4.86 12.67
N LYS A 34 -8.82 6.18 12.83
CA LYS A 34 -9.80 6.75 13.76
C LYS A 34 -11.17 6.66 13.09
N ARG A 35 -11.99 5.75 13.57
CA ARG A 35 -13.41 5.67 13.18
C ARG A 35 -14.19 6.72 13.95
N ILE A 36 -14.93 7.56 13.24
CA ILE A 36 -15.98 8.43 13.82
C ILE A 36 -17.29 7.84 13.29
N GLY A 37 -17.97 7.05 14.12
CA GLY A 37 -19.05 6.16 13.67
C GLY A 37 -18.51 5.04 12.75
N GLU A 38 -19.16 4.84 11.61
CA GLU A 38 -18.72 3.85 10.59
C GLU A 38 -17.71 4.42 9.59
N VAL A 39 -17.45 5.73 9.64
CA VAL A 39 -16.57 6.42 8.70
C VAL A 39 -15.17 6.53 9.29
N CYS A 40 -14.20 5.89 8.65
CA CYS A 40 -12.79 6.19 8.89
C CYS A 40 -12.44 7.63 8.43
N ALA A 41 -12.06 8.50 9.36
CA ALA A 41 -11.75 9.91 9.06
C ALA A 41 -10.29 10.14 8.57
N ASN A 42 -9.56 9.08 8.22
CA ASN A 42 -8.12 9.19 7.93
C ASN A 42 -7.84 9.39 6.43
N GLU A 43 -8.15 10.59 5.91
CA GLU A 43 -7.78 10.99 4.54
C GLU A 43 -6.26 10.99 4.30
N MET A 44 -5.48 11.17 5.37
CA MET A 44 -4.03 11.26 5.31
C MET A 44 -3.41 9.96 4.80
N GLY A 45 -3.98 8.80 5.13
CA GLY A 45 -3.50 7.51 4.64
C GLY A 45 -3.57 7.39 3.11
N ALA A 46 -4.72 7.74 2.52
CA ALA A 46 -4.92 7.69 1.08
C ALA A 46 -4.03 8.72 0.36
N ARG A 47 -3.95 9.96 0.87
CA ARG A 47 -3.07 11.00 0.31
C ARG A 47 -1.60 10.57 0.34
N ARG A 48 -1.12 10.04 1.46
CA ARG A 48 0.26 9.52 1.57
C ARG A 48 0.50 8.36 0.62
N CYS A 49 -0.44 7.43 0.47
CA CYS A 49 -0.30 6.35 -0.50
C CYS A 49 -0.15 6.90 -1.93
N HIS A 50 -0.99 7.86 -2.32
CA HIS A 50 -0.93 8.47 -3.66
C HIS A 50 0.41 9.18 -3.90
N GLN A 51 0.84 9.99 -2.92
CA GLN A 51 2.12 10.68 -3.01
C GLN A 51 3.31 9.71 -3.02
N GLN A 52 3.24 8.61 -2.27
CA GLN A 52 4.25 7.56 -2.28
C GLN A 52 4.31 6.84 -3.63
N LEU A 53 3.17 6.56 -4.26
CA LEU A 53 3.10 6.00 -5.61
C LEU A 53 3.74 6.94 -6.65
N GLN A 54 3.50 8.25 -6.53
CA GLN A 54 4.14 9.27 -7.37
C GLN A 54 5.65 9.31 -7.15
N LEU A 55 6.10 9.37 -5.89
CA LEU A 55 7.52 9.48 -5.52
C LEU A 55 8.33 8.21 -5.82
N SER A 56 7.69 7.04 -5.87
CA SER A 56 8.34 5.80 -6.29
C SER A 56 8.51 5.68 -7.81
N HIS A 57 7.96 6.62 -8.60
CA HIS A 57 8.11 6.69 -10.05
C HIS A 57 7.77 5.36 -10.75
N ARG A 58 8.75 4.73 -11.40
CA ARG A 58 8.64 3.43 -12.07
C ARG A 58 9.35 2.31 -11.29
N SER A 59 9.86 2.60 -10.10
CA SER A 59 10.56 1.60 -9.29
C SER A 59 9.62 0.43 -8.94
N PRO A 60 10.15 -0.80 -8.86
CA PRO A 60 9.40 -1.92 -8.35
C PRO A 60 8.95 -1.66 -6.91
N ILE A 61 7.77 -2.16 -6.55
CA ILE A 61 7.13 -1.90 -5.26
C ILE A 61 6.85 -3.20 -4.51
N SER A 62 7.00 -3.13 -3.18
CA SER A 62 6.67 -4.20 -2.25
C SER A 62 5.36 -3.88 -1.57
N VAL A 63 4.43 -4.81 -1.57
CA VAL A 63 3.07 -4.63 -1.05
C VAL A 63 2.81 -5.65 0.04
N ASP A 64 2.75 -5.18 1.28
CA ASP A 64 2.47 -6.02 2.45
C ASP A 64 1.09 -5.67 2.99
N PHE A 65 0.13 -6.57 2.79
CA PHE A 65 -1.27 -6.30 3.06
C PHE A 65 -1.80 -7.19 4.17
N PHE A 66 -2.16 -6.56 5.29
CA PHE A 66 -2.62 -7.22 6.50
C PHE A 66 -4.04 -6.78 6.80
N ASP A 67 -4.95 -7.76 6.87
CA ASP A 67 -6.32 -7.72 7.36
C ASP A 67 -6.97 -6.31 7.30
N PRO A 68 -7.37 -5.83 6.11
CA PRO A 68 -8.01 -4.54 5.92
C PRO A 68 -9.44 -4.50 6.47
N GLN A 69 -9.58 -4.40 7.77
CA GLN A 69 -10.89 -4.32 8.41
C GLN A 69 -11.62 -2.99 8.16
N CYS A 70 -10.96 -1.95 7.63
CA CYS A 70 -11.58 -0.68 7.27
C CYS A 70 -11.73 -0.48 5.75
N TRP A 71 -12.70 0.35 5.37
CA TRP A 71 -12.83 0.83 3.99
C TRP A 71 -11.57 1.55 3.50
N CYS A 72 -10.86 2.23 4.40
CA CYS A 72 -9.67 3.01 4.11
C CYS A 72 -8.48 2.18 3.58
N SER A 73 -8.23 1.02 4.20
CA SER A 73 -7.22 0.06 3.77
C SER A 73 -7.61 -0.61 2.46
N ARG A 74 -8.91 -0.84 2.22
CA ARG A 74 -9.42 -1.32 0.93
C ARG A 74 -9.19 -0.30 -0.19
N SER A 75 -9.41 0.99 0.07
CA SER A 75 -9.11 2.07 -0.89
C SER A 75 -7.61 2.16 -1.20
N LEU A 76 -6.75 1.99 -0.18
CA LEU A 76 -5.30 1.94 -0.37
C LEU A 76 -4.90 0.75 -1.26
N LEU A 77 -5.48 -0.43 -1.00
CA LEU A 77 -5.25 -1.62 -1.81
C LEU A 77 -5.65 -1.40 -3.27
N ARG A 78 -6.82 -0.80 -3.52
CA ARG A 78 -7.27 -0.45 -4.87
C ARG A 78 -6.25 0.44 -5.58
N ALA A 79 -5.78 1.50 -4.90
CA ALA A 79 -4.80 2.40 -5.47
C ALA A 79 -3.49 1.68 -5.84
N VAL A 80 -3.01 0.77 -4.98
CA VAL A 80 -1.78 0.01 -5.22
C VAL A 80 -1.98 -1.09 -6.29
N ALA A 81 -3.16 -1.71 -6.37
CA ALA A 81 -3.53 -2.73 -7.35
C ALA A 81 -3.50 -2.22 -8.79
N ILE A 82 -3.81 -0.93 -9.01
CA ILE A 82 -3.65 -0.29 -10.32
C ILE A 82 -2.20 -0.38 -10.81
N HIS A 83 -1.23 -0.44 -9.89
CA HIS A 83 0.21 -0.54 -10.18
C HIS A 83 0.75 -1.99 -10.10
N HIS A 84 -0.11 -3.01 -10.26
CA HIS A 84 0.28 -4.42 -10.17
C HIS A 84 1.50 -4.83 -11.01
N ARG A 85 1.69 -4.22 -12.19
CA ARG A 85 2.86 -4.49 -13.05
C ARG A 85 4.21 -4.09 -12.44
N ARG A 86 4.19 -3.28 -11.38
CA ARG A 86 5.39 -2.86 -10.65
C ARG A 86 5.61 -3.71 -9.41
N TRP A 87 4.73 -4.64 -9.08
CA TRP A 87 4.86 -5.43 -7.87
C TRP A 87 6.06 -6.35 -7.99
N HIS A 88 7.01 -6.18 -7.07
CA HIS A 88 8.19 -7.04 -6.91
C HIS A 88 7.95 -8.07 -5.81
N SER A 89 7.31 -7.65 -4.72
CA SER A 89 6.83 -8.56 -3.68
C SER A 89 5.40 -8.25 -3.30
N LEU A 90 4.62 -9.30 -3.07
CA LEU A 90 3.24 -9.23 -2.59
C LEU A 90 3.08 -10.21 -1.43
N HIS A 91 2.78 -9.68 -0.25
CA HIS A 91 2.47 -10.46 0.96
C HIS A 91 1.01 -10.19 1.35
N LEU A 92 0.16 -11.22 1.33
CA LEU A 92 -1.27 -11.12 1.64
C LEU A 92 -1.62 -11.90 2.90
N PHE A 93 -2.09 -11.20 3.93
CA PHE A 93 -2.62 -11.79 5.15
C PHE A 93 -4.10 -11.41 5.24
N LEU A 94 -4.97 -12.23 4.63
CA LEU A 94 -6.38 -11.93 4.43
C LEU A 94 -7.28 -13.06 4.94
N ASP A 95 -8.44 -12.69 5.49
CA ASP A 95 -9.55 -13.63 5.64
C ASP A 95 -10.19 -13.95 4.28
N LYS A 96 -11.05 -14.97 4.25
CA LYS A 96 -11.73 -15.44 3.03
C LYS A 96 -12.55 -14.36 2.32
N VAL A 97 -13.33 -13.60 3.08
CA VAL A 97 -14.23 -12.57 2.53
C VAL A 97 -13.39 -11.47 1.90
N THR A 98 -12.36 -11.03 2.60
CA THR A 98 -11.44 -9.99 2.13
C THR A 98 -10.63 -10.44 0.92
N TYR A 99 -10.21 -11.70 0.85
CA TYR A 99 -9.55 -12.26 -0.33
C TYR A 99 -10.46 -12.23 -1.57
N MET A 100 -11.72 -12.63 -1.41
CA MET A 100 -12.72 -12.56 -2.50
C MET A 100 -12.97 -11.11 -2.93
N ASP A 101 -13.03 -10.17 -2.00
CA ASP A 101 -13.12 -8.76 -2.33
C ASP A 101 -11.86 -8.28 -3.07
N PHE A 102 -10.66 -8.65 -2.63
CA PHE A 102 -9.40 -8.27 -3.26
C PHE A 102 -9.32 -8.73 -4.72
N THR A 103 -9.67 -9.98 -5.01
CA THR A 103 -9.65 -10.50 -6.38
C THR A 103 -10.58 -9.72 -7.32
N ARG A 104 -11.68 -9.16 -6.81
CA ARG A 104 -12.58 -8.27 -7.57
C ARG A 104 -12.00 -6.87 -7.80
N LEU A 105 -11.00 -6.46 -7.02
CA LEU A 105 -10.33 -5.16 -7.19
C LEU A 105 -9.23 -5.20 -8.23
N LEU A 106 -8.72 -6.40 -8.52
CA LEU A 106 -7.71 -6.58 -9.54
C LEU A 106 -8.33 -6.40 -10.93
N PRO A 107 -7.59 -5.82 -11.88
CA PRO A 107 -8.05 -5.78 -13.26
C PRO A 107 -8.24 -7.22 -13.78
N PRO A 108 -9.13 -7.45 -14.78
CA PRO A 108 -9.42 -8.79 -15.30
C PRO A 108 -8.18 -9.53 -15.82
N ARG A 109 -7.15 -8.79 -16.20
CA ARG A 109 -5.85 -9.29 -16.62
C ARG A 109 -4.78 -8.67 -15.75
N VAL A 110 -4.32 -9.44 -14.77
CA VAL A 110 -3.17 -9.09 -13.94
C VAL A 110 -1.94 -9.73 -14.58
N SER A 111 -0.93 -8.92 -14.87
CA SER A 111 0.40 -9.44 -15.22
C SER A 111 1.28 -9.39 -13.98
N PHE A 112 1.93 -10.51 -13.68
CA PHE A 112 2.86 -10.65 -12.57
C PHE A 112 4.30 -10.74 -13.07
N ASP A 113 4.60 -10.16 -14.24
CA ASP A 113 5.90 -10.31 -14.92
C ASP A 113 7.08 -9.76 -14.08
N SER A 114 6.81 -8.83 -13.17
CA SER A 114 7.81 -8.26 -12.25
C SER A 114 7.75 -8.85 -10.84
N LEU A 115 6.81 -9.76 -10.56
CA LEU A 115 6.60 -10.31 -9.23
C LEU A 115 7.59 -11.45 -8.98
N GLU A 116 8.48 -11.26 -8.02
CA GLU A 116 9.46 -12.27 -7.63
C GLU A 116 9.02 -13.02 -6.38
N VAL A 117 8.28 -12.36 -5.49
CA VAL A 117 7.82 -12.94 -4.24
C VAL A 117 6.31 -12.82 -4.12
N LEU A 118 5.64 -13.95 -4.00
CA LEU A 118 4.23 -14.05 -3.64
C LEU A 118 4.11 -14.88 -2.37
N ASP A 119 3.64 -14.25 -1.31
CA ASP A 119 3.33 -14.91 -0.05
C ASP A 119 1.87 -14.63 0.31
N TYR A 120 1.14 -15.67 0.69
CA TYR A 120 -0.23 -15.50 1.15
C TYR A 120 -0.48 -16.43 2.35
N THR A 121 -1.00 -15.85 3.42
CA THR A 121 -1.46 -16.58 4.59
C THR A 121 -2.96 -16.41 4.72
N TYR A 122 -3.65 -17.55 4.74
CA TYR A 122 -5.09 -17.62 4.91
C TYR A 122 -5.42 -17.93 6.37
N ARG A 123 -6.25 -17.09 7.00
CA ARG A 123 -6.81 -17.35 8.33
C ARG A 123 -8.22 -17.91 8.17
N ASN A 124 -8.44 -19.13 8.66
CA ASN A 124 -9.77 -19.71 8.84
C ASN A 124 -10.52 -19.01 9.98
#